data_AF-A0A6L4A9Y4-F1
#
_entry.id   AF-A0A6L4A9Y4-F1
#
_cell.length_a   1.000
_cell.length_b   1.000
_cell.length_c   1.000
_cell.angle_alpha   90.00
_cell.angle_beta   90.00
_cell.angle_gamma   90.00
#
_symmetry.space_group_name_H-M   'P 1'
#
loop_
_entity.id
_entity.type
_entity.pdbx_description
1 polymer ?
#
loop_
_entity_poly.entity_id
_entity_poly.type
_entity_poly.pdbx_seq_one_letter_code
_entity_poly.pdbx_strand_id
1 'polypeptide(L)'
;MGAPVLRPNHRPNHQPSGQSEDRGRQLSRRQYVRFAFYRVDPLWRRLEASEQALQKQELADVIRAFNRRMLLRPYSLMGTRSDAELLLWQIAENPLPFRELATAIASTRMGGYLNMVYSYFSQTKRSIYEIRSAHDDSPEERLVIDPSEAKYLFVYPFIKTRAWYQLSLHARQGIMDEHIEVGRKYPSVRLNTTYSFGLDDYEFIVAFETDE
;
A
#
# COMPACT_ATOMS: atom_id res chain seq x y z
N MET A 1 26.95 -39.81 -54.40
CA MET A 1 27.34 -40.50 -53.15
C MET A 1 28.01 -39.46 -52.25
N GLY A 2 27.44 -38.86 -51.21
CA GLY A 2 26.31 -39.19 -50.35
C GLY A 2 26.73 -38.99 -48.88
N ALA A 3 27.00 -37.72 -48.51
CA ALA A 3 27.20 -37.04 -47.21
C ALA A 3 27.66 -37.80 -45.92
N PRO A 4 28.54 -37.19 -45.09
CA PRO A 4 28.83 -37.66 -43.74
C PRO A 4 27.77 -37.22 -42.71
N VAL A 5 27.46 -38.11 -41.78
CA VAL A 5 26.45 -37.96 -40.72
C VAL A 5 26.97 -37.03 -39.61
N LEU A 6 26.37 -35.83 -39.49
CA LEU A 6 26.56 -34.94 -38.34
C LEU A 6 25.68 -35.40 -37.17
N ARG A 7 26.29 -35.66 -36.01
CA ARG A 7 25.56 -35.90 -34.75
C ARG A 7 25.06 -34.58 -34.18
N PRO A 8 23.81 -34.48 -33.69
CA PRO A 8 23.36 -33.29 -32.98
C PRO A 8 23.90 -33.30 -31.54
N ASN A 9 24.64 -32.25 -31.16
CA ASN A 9 24.98 -31.94 -29.79
C ASN A 9 23.71 -31.44 -29.06
N HIS A 10 23.07 -32.30 -28.27
CA HIS A 10 22.06 -31.87 -27.29
C HIS A 10 22.77 -31.30 -26.05
N ARG A 11 22.88 -29.97 -25.98
CA ARG A 11 23.09 -29.29 -24.70
C ARG A 11 21.73 -29.15 -24.02
N PRO A 12 21.54 -29.62 -22.76
CA PRO A 12 20.34 -29.28 -22.02
C PRO A 12 20.34 -27.77 -21.78
N ASN A 13 19.27 -27.12 -22.23
CA ASN A 13 19.02 -25.71 -22.01
C ASN A 13 18.62 -25.53 -20.54
N HIS A 14 19.60 -25.31 -19.65
CA HIS A 14 19.32 -24.88 -18.28
C HIS A 14 18.85 -23.42 -18.31
N GLN A 15 17.53 -23.22 -18.45
CA GLN A 15 16.91 -21.98 -18.02
C GLN A 15 16.97 -21.91 -16.49
N PRO A 16 17.32 -20.75 -15.88
CA PRO A 16 17.42 -20.64 -14.43
C PRO A 16 16.01 -20.62 -13.83
N SER A 17 15.55 -21.76 -13.33
CA SER A 17 14.33 -21.92 -12.53
C SER A 17 14.31 -21.07 -11.25
N GLY A 18 15.46 -20.51 -10.85
CA GLY A 18 15.60 -19.70 -9.65
C GLY A 18 14.93 -18.32 -9.69
N GLN A 19 14.74 -17.70 -10.87
CA GLN A 19 14.13 -16.36 -10.93
C GLN A 19 12.61 -16.39 -10.69
N SER A 20 11.94 -17.46 -11.14
CA SER A 20 10.51 -17.66 -10.92
C SER A 20 10.20 -18.11 -9.49
N GLU A 21 11.06 -18.93 -8.89
CA GLU A 21 10.92 -19.36 -7.49
C GLU A 21 11.18 -18.22 -6.50
N ASP A 22 12.17 -17.36 -6.77
CA ASP A 22 12.47 -16.20 -5.93
C ASP A 22 11.35 -15.14 -6.02
N ARG A 23 10.81 -14.90 -7.23
CA ARG A 23 9.58 -14.11 -7.41
C ARG A 23 8.39 -14.71 -6.67
N GLY A 24 8.13 -16.01 -6.81
CA GLY A 24 7.02 -16.69 -6.13
C GLY A 24 7.13 -16.63 -4.61
N ARG A 25 8.34 -16.72 -4.06
CA ARG A 25 8.59 -16.61 -2.61
C ARG A 25 8.44 -15.17 -2.12
N GLN A 26 8.84 -14.18 -2.92
CA GLN A 26 8.70 -12.75 -2.64
C GLN A 26 7.22 -12.29 -2.74
N LEU A 27 6.45 -12.84 -3.68
CA LEU A 27 4.99 -12.64 -3.83
C LEU A 27 4.17 -13.33 -2.72
N SER A 28 4.74 -14.33 -2.03
CA SER A 28 4.05 -15.02 -0.92
C SER A 28 4.02 -14.25 0.39
N ARG A 29 4.82 -13.18 0.53
CA ARG A 29 4.92 -12.42 1.78
C ARG A 29 3.83 -11.36 1.85
N ARG A 30 2.85 -11.65 2.70
CA ARG A 30 1.92 -10.66 3.21
C ARG A 30 2.66 -9.37 3.60
N GLN A 31 2.13 -8.24 3.13
CA GLN A 31 2.61 -6.92 3.50
C GLN A 31 1.73 -6.32 4.59
N TYR A 32 2.34 -5.59 5.50
CA TYR A 32 1.65 -4.69 6.41
C TYR A 32 1.59 -3.32 5.77
N VAL A 33 0.51 -2.60 6.06
CA VAL A 33 0.23 -1.29 5.48
C VAL A 33 -0.19 -0.36 6.60
N ARG A 34 0.32 0.87 6.56
CA ARG A 34 -0.07 1.93 7.49
C ARG A 34 -0.33 3.22 6.74
N PHE A 35 -1.45 3.85 7.02
CA PHE A 35 -1.77 5.21 6.60
C PHE A 35 -1.68 6.11 7.83
N ALA A 36 -0.55 6.83 8.00
CA ALA A 36 -0.31 7.70 9.14
C ALA A 36 -0.59 9.16 8.77
N PHE A 37 -1.55 9.77 9.45
CA PHE A 37 -2.00 11.13 9.21
C PHE A 37 -1.48 12.04 10.32
N TYR A 38 -0.84 13.14 9.93
CA TYR A 38 -0.24 14.09 10.83
C TYR A 38 -0.90 15.46 10.69
N ARG A 39 -1.16 16.08 11.84
CA ARG A 39 -1.52 17.48 11.99
C ARG A 39 -0.31 18.26 12.50
N VAL A 40 -0.03 19.38 11.89
CA VAL A 40 1.02 20.34 12.24
C VAL A 40 0.45 21.36 13.21
N ASP A 41 1.05 21.45 14.39
CA ASP A 41 0.71 22.47 15.39
C ASP A 41 0.85 23.89 14.78
N PRO A 42 -0.18 24.76 14.88
CA PRO A 42 -0.12 26.14 14.41
C PRO A 42 1.07 26.95 14.95
N LEU A 43 1.61 26.63 16.14
CA LEU A 43 2.79 27.28 16.69
C LEU A 43 4.02 27.14 15.78
N TRP A 44 4.16 26.00 15.09
CA TRP A 44 5.26 25.78 14.15
C TRP A 44 5.30 26.81 13.02
N ARG A 45 4.12 27.23 12.54
CA ARG A 45 3.98 28.22 11.47
C ARG A 45 4.39 29.63 11.89
N ARG A 46 4.54 29.86 13.20
CA ARG A 46 4.96 31.15 13.78
C ARG A 46 6.47 31.25 13.97
N LEU A 47 7.22 30.16 13.76
CA LEU A 47 8.68 30.18 13.79
C LEU A 47 9.23 30.99 12.61
N GLU A 48 10.50 31.39 12.73
CA GLU A 48 11.20 32.06 11.64
C GLU A 48 11.24 31.20 10.37
N ALA A 49 11.14 31.82 9.20
CA ALA A 49 11.06 31.10 7.93
C ALA A 49 12.32 30.24 7.67
N SER A 50 13.49 30.71 8.09
CA SER A 50 14.76 29.98 8.01
C SER A 50 14.75 28.73 8.90
N GLU A 51 14.18 28.83 10.10
CA GLU A 51 14.03 27.70 11.01
C GLU A 51 13.05 26.67 10.42
N GLN A 52 11.88 27.12 9.94
CA GLN A 52 10.92 26.23 9.28
C GLN A 52 11.55 25.48 8.10
N ALA A 53 12.40 26.14 7.31
CA ALA A 53 13.09 25.52 6.17
C ALA A 53 14.06 24.41 6.63
N LEU A 54 14.87 24.67 7.65
CA LEU A 54 15.80 23.69 8.22
C LEU A 54 15.06 22.48 8.81
N GLN A 55 13.97 22.72 9.55
CA GLN A 55 13.18 21.64 10.15
C GLN A 55 12.45 20.80 9.08
N LYS A 56 11.92 21.42 8.02
CA LYS A 56 11.34 20.71 6.86
C LYS A 56 12.37 19.83 6.15
N GLN A 57 13.58 20.35 5.95
CA GLN A 57 14.66 19.61 5.31
C GLN A 57 15.06 18.38 6.14
N GLU A 58 15.26 18.56 7.45
CA GLU A 58 15.56 17.47 8.38
C GLU A 58 14.49 16.37 8.37
N LEU A 59 13.20 16.74 8.45
CA LEU A 59 12.09 15.81 8.36
C LEU A 59 12.09 15.05 7.01
N ALA A 60 12.28 15.78 5.91
CA ALA A 60 12.33 15.18 4.58
C ALA A 60 13.49 14.19 4.45
N ASP A 61 14.65 14.50 5.02
CA ASP A 61 15.83 13.61 5.00
C ASP A 61 15.61 12.35 5.83
N VAL A 62 14.97 12.47 7.01
CA VAL A 62 14.53 11.31 7.80
C VAL A 62 13.57 10.44 6.99
N ILE A 63 12.54 11.03 6.38
CA ILE A 63 11.57 10.28 5.57
C ILE A 63 12.26 9.55 4.41
N ARG A 64 13.12 10.25 3.65
CA ARG A 64 13.87 9.67 2.52
C ARG A 64 14.78 8.52 2.95
N ALA A 65 15.41 8.60 4.13
CA ALA A 65 16.27 7.54 4.64
C ALA A 65 15.52 6.22 4.87
N PHE A 66 14.20 6.27 5.08
CA PHE A 66 13.36 5.08 5.26
C PHE A 66 12.81 4.48 3.96
N ASN A 67 12.91 5.18 2.81
CA ASN A 67 12.42 4.67 1.51
C ASN A 67 13.09 3.36 1.06
N ARG A 68 14.26 3.00 1.61
CA ARG A 68 14.92 1.72 1.33
C ARG A 68 14.52 0.59 2.28
N ARG A 69 13.80 0.91 3.36
CA ARG A 69 13.38 -0.04 4.40
C ARG A 69 11.94 -0.49 4.24
N MET A 70 11.14 0.32 3.56
CA MET A 70 9.74 0.12 3.27
C MET A 70 9.38 0.96 2.03
N LEU A 71 8.27 0.64 1.36
CA LEU A 71 7.68 1.60 0.45
C LEU A 71 7.00 2.68 1.29
N LEU A 72 7.37 3.94 1.03
CA LEU A 72 6.85 5.09 1.75
C LEU A 72 6.52 6.20 0.76
N ARG A 73 5.27 6.67 0.81
CA ARG A 73 4.80 7.78 -0.02
C ARG A 73 4.14 8.87 0.81
N PRO A 74 4.68 10.10 0.77
CA PRO A 74 4.06 11.25 1.40
C PRO A 74 3.00 11.88 0.46
N TYR A 75 1.86 12.26 1.03
CA TYR A 75 0.83 13.06 0.36
C TYR A 75 0.51 14.30 1.20
N SER A 76 0.34 15.44 0.52
CA SER A 76 -0.17 16.65 1.16
C SER A 76 -1.69 16.57 1.29
N LEU A 77 -2.19 16.90 2.47
CA LEU A 77 -3.62 17.04 2.76
C LEU A 77 -4.01 18.50 3.05
N MET A 78 -3.04 19.41 2.95
CA MET A 78 -3.25 20.84 3.14
C MET A 78 -4.34 21.33 2.18
N GLY A 79 -5.40 21.91 2.73
CA GLY A 79 -6.52 22.49 1.96
C GLY A 79 -7.60 21.50 1.51
N THR A 80 -7.42 20.19 1.73
CA THR A 80 -8.46 19.19 1.38
C THR A 80 -9.24 18.71 2.61
N ARG A 81 -8.65 18.81 3.80
CA ARG A 81 -9.29 18.47 5.07
C ARG A 81 -8.76 19.33 6.21
N SER A 82 -9.54 19.44 7.28
CA SER A 82 -9.28 20.37 8.40
C SER A 82 -8.49 19.78 9.56
N ASP A 83 -8.36 18.46 9.60
CA ASP A 83 -7.88 17.69 10.76
C ASP A 83 -6.47 17.09 10.57
N ALA A 84 -5.93 17.06 9.34
CA ALA A 84 -4.58 16.60 9.01
C ALA A 84 -4.00 17.35 7.80
N GLU A 85 -2.67 17.54 7.74
CA GLU A 85 -1.99 18.16 6.58
C GLU A 85 -0.99 17.25 5.87
N LEU A 86 -0.58 16.14 6.48
CA LEU A 86 0.36 15.17 5.89
C LEU A 86 -0.15 13.75 6.06
N LEU A 87 -0.10 12.97 4.99
CA LEU A 87 -0.30 11.52 5.03
C LEU A 87 1.00 10.83 4.63
N LEU A 88 1.45 9.85 5.42
CA LEU A 88 2.48 8.90 5.04
C LEU A 88 1.83 7.54 4.79
N TRP A 89 1.78 7.11 3.52
CA TRP A 89 1.40 5.75 3.13
C TRP A 89 2.63 4.84 3.19
N GLN A 90 2.60 3.85 4.07
CA GLN A 90 3.74 2.99 4.42
C GLN A 90 3.38 1.53 4.15
N ILE A 91 4.28 0.79 3.50
CA ILE A 91 4.09 -0.62 3.14
C ILE A 91 5.39 -1.38 3.39
N ALA A 92 5.33 -2.43 4.21
CA ALA A 92 6.51 -3.22 4.58
C ALA A 92 6.14 -4.69 4.82
N GLU A 93 7.10 -5.60 4.65
CA GLU A 93 6.92 -7.03 4.95
C GLU A 93 6.85 -7.33 6.46
N ASN A 94 7.25 -6.37 7.30
CA ASN A 94 7.17 -6.45 8.75
C ASN A 94 6.84 -5.06 9.34
N PRO A 95 6.18 -4.98 10.51
CA PRO A 95 5.70 -3.70 11.04
C PRO A 95 6.76 -2.88 11.78
N LEU A 96 7.95 -3.44 12.07
CA LEU A 96 8.99 -2.78 12.86
C LEU A 96 9.46 -1.43 12.25
N PRO A 97 9.70 -1.31 10.93
CA PRO A 97 10.03 -0.05 10.28
C PRO A 97 9.02 1.07 10.54
N PHE A 98 7.73 0.77 10.68
CA PHE A 98 6.71 1.79 10.95
C PHE A 98 6.90 2.45 12.32
N ARG A 99 7.30 1.66 13.32
CA ARG A 99 7.63 2.16 14.65
C ARG A 99 8.91 2.98 14.61
N GLU A 100 9.95 2.47 13.96
CA GLU A 100 11.24 3.15 13.88
C GLU A 100 11.14 4.49 13.13
N LEU A 101 10.36 4.55 12.06
CA LEU A 101 10.08 5.79 11.35
C LEU A 101 9.33 6.78 12.26
N ALA A 102 8.29 6.32 12.97
CA ALA A 102 7.54 7.19 13.87
C ALA A 102 8.44 7.77 14.98
N THR A 103 9.33 6.95 15.55
CA THR A 103 10.35 7.41 16.50
C THR A 103 11.31 8.41 15.86
N ALA A 104 11.82 8.12 14.66
CA ALA A 104 12.76 9.00 13.97
C ALA A 104 12.12 10.37 13.63
N ILE A 105 10.87 10.38 13.17
CA ILE A 105 10.09 11.61 12.95
C ILE A 105 9.94 12.39 14.25
N ALA A 106 9.54 11.73 15.34
CA ALA A 106 9.37 12.37 16.65
C ALA A 106 10.67 12.96 17.21
N SER A 107 11.82 12.39 16.85
CA SER A 107 13.14 12.91 17.24
C SER A 107 13.63 14.09 16.41
N THR A 108 12.97 14.44 15.31
CA THR A 108 13.31 15.65 14.53
C THR A 108 12.81 16.91 15.25
N ARG A 109 13.40 18.06 14.92
CA ARG A 109 12.89 19.36 15.43
C ARG A 109 11.44 19.64 15.03
N MET A 110 11.04 19.28 13.80
CA MET A 110 9.63 19.42 13.38
C MET A 110 8.72 18.42 14.09
N GLY A 111 9.25 17.26 14.49
CA GLY A 111 8.53 16.18 15.17
C GLY A 111 7.79 16.63 16.41
N GLY A 112 8.36 17.57 17.18
CA GLY A 112 7.72 18.18 18.35
C GLY A 112 6.42 18.97 18.04
N TYR A 113 6.20 19.30 16.76
CA TYR A 113 5.00 19.99 16.28
C TYR A 113 4.07 19.08 15.47
N LEU A 114 4.42 17.80 15.28
CA LEU A 114 3.64 16.85 14.51
C LEU A 114 2.82 15.94 15.43
N ASN A 115 1.50 16.08 15.34
CA ASN A 115 0.56 15.22 16.05
C ASN A 115 0.01 14.19 15.08
N MET A 116 0.24 12.90 15.33
CA MET A 116 -0.43 11.85 14.55
C MET A 116 -1.90 11.75 14.99
N VAL A 117 -2.81 12.12 14.10
CA VAL A 117 -4.26 12.19 14.39
C VAL A 117 -5.01 10.92 13.98
N TYR A 118 -4.52 10.23 12.95
CA TYR A 118 -5.04 8.92 12.55
C TYR A 118 -3.88 8.00 12.17
N SER A 119 -4.04 6.71 12.44
CA SER A 119 -3.11 5.68 12.01
C SER A 119 -3.92 4.43 11.67
N TYR A 120 -4.22 4.24 10.39
CA TYR A 120 -4.93 3.04 9.95
C TYR A 120 -3.93 1.94 9.65
N PHE A 121 -3.98 0.86 10.42
CA PHE A 121 -3.06 -0.27 10.32
C PHE A 121 -3.77 -1.50 9.76
N SER A 122 -3.20 -2.08 8.71
CA SER A 122 -3.80 -3.18 7.97
C SER A 122 -2.73 -4.10 7.37
N GLN A 123 -3.18 -5.15 6.69
CA GLN A 123 -2.32 -6.09 5.98
C GLN A 123 -2.97 -6.55 4.66
N THR A 124 -2.15 -6.94 3.70
CA THR A 124 -2.64 -7.61 2.48
C THR A 124 -3.14 -9.00 2.82
N LYS A 125 -4.25 -9.41 2.20
CA LYS A 125 -4.82 -10.74 2.40
C LYS A 125 -5.54 -11.16 1.13
N ARG A 126 -5.48 -12.45 0.83
CA ARG A 126 -6.26 -13.04 -0.26
C ARG A 126 -7.75 -12.81 0.00
N SER A 127 -8.45 -12.35 -1.03
CA SER A 127 -9.91 -12.22 -1.00
C SER A 127 -10.56 -13.58 -0.69
N ILE A 128 -11.60 -13.54 0.14
CA ILE A 128 -12.47 -14.70 0.37
C ILE A 128 -13.52 -14.88 -0.73
N TYR A 129 -13.69 -13.86 -1.58
CA TYR A 129 -14.59 -13.87 -2.73
C TYR A 129 -13.82 -14.23 -3.99
N GLU A 130 -14.46 -14.99 -4.85
CA GLU A 130 -13.96 -15.27 -6.20
C GLU A 130 -14.08 -14.01 -7.04
N ILE A 131 -12.97 -13.57 -7.61
CA ILE A 131 -12.95 -12.39 -8.48
C ILE A 131 -12.64 -12.90 -9.88
N ARG A 132 -13.68 -13.03 -10.70
CA ARG A 132 -13.56 -13.50 -12.09
C ARG A 132 -12.89 -12.42 -12.92
N SER A 133 -11.57 -12.40 -13.02
CA SER A 133 -10.85 -11.43 -13.85
C SER A 133 -10.87 -11.85 -15.32
N ALA A 134 -11.03 -10.91 -16.25
CA ALA A 134 -10.80 -11.12 -17.68
C ALA A 134 -9.31 -10.97 -18.06
N HIS A 135 -8.53 -10.34 -17.17
CA HIS A 135 -7.08 -10.19 -17.29
C HIS A 135 -6.38 -11.12 -16.29
N ASP A 136 -5.30 -11.73 -16.75
CA ASP A 136 -4.53 -12.84 -16.18
C ASP A 136 -3.75 -12.49 -14.90
N ASP A 137 -4.29 -11.59 -14.07
CA ASP A 137 -3.67 -11.24 -12.78
C ASP A 137 -3.89 -12.40 -11.81
N SER A 138 -2.81 -13.10 -11.48
CA SER A 138 -2.89 -14.24 -10.59
C SER A 138 -3.32 -13.79 -9.18
N PRO A 139 -4.02 -14.63 -8.40
CA PRO A 139 -4.39 -14.30 -7.02
C PRO A 139 -3.21 -13.92 -6.11
N GLU A 140 -1.99 -14.31 -6.50
CA GLU A 140 -0.73 -14.04 -5.80
C GLU A 140 -0.25 -12.59 -6.00
N GLU A 141 -0.49 -11.99 -7.17
CA GLU A 141 -0.10 -10.61 -7.47
C GLU A 141 -0.84 -9.59 -6.59
N ARG A 142 -2.02 -9.94 -6.07
CA ARG A 142 -2.81 -9.08 -5.18
C ARG A 142 -2.33 -9.05 -3.72
N LEU A 143 -1.33 -9.85 -3.35
CA LEU A 143 -0.72 -9.81 -2.02
C LEU A 143 0.37 -8.76 -1.89
N VAL A 144 0.91 -8.30 -3.01
CA VAL A 144 1.93 -7.26 -3.09
C VAL A 144 1.27 -6.00 -3.63
N ILE A 145 1.27 -4.95 -2.83
CA ILE A 145 0.86 -3.64 -3.28
C ILE A 145 2.00 -3.06 -4.11
N ASP A 146 1.63 -2.64 -5.32
CA ASP A 146 2.47 -1.90 -6.24
C ASP A 146 1.82 -0.51 -6.46
N PRO A 147 2.21 0.50 -5.69
CA PRO A 147 1.62 1.83 -5.79
C PRO A 147 1.92 2.50 -7.13
N SER A 148 0.94 3.20 -7.71
CA SER A 148 1.05 3.91 -9.00
C SER A 148 1.63 5.33 -8.88
N GLU A 149 2.15 5.94 -9.94
CA GLU A 149 2.63 7.34 -9.86
C GLU A 149 1.49 8.39 -9.89
N ALA A 150 0.26 7.98 -9.56
CA ALA A 150 -0.91 8.85 -9.55
C ALA A 150 -0.82 9.95 -8.48
N LYS A 151 -1.34 11.13 -8.81
CA LYS A 151 -1.28 12.34 -7.98
C LYS A 151 -2.18 12.29 -6.76
N TYR A 152 -3.35 11.66 -6.88
CA TYR A 152 -4.38 11.67 -5.84
C TYR A 152 -4.51 10.29 -5.19
N LEU A 153 -4.69 10.32 -3.86
CA LEU A 153 -4.93 9.15 -3.03
C LEU A 153 -6.15 9.39 -2.15
N PHE A 154 -7.15 8.52 -2.25
CA PHE A 154 -8.34 8.53 -1.41
C PHE A 154 -8.30 7.33 -0.47
N VAL A 155 -8.31 7.56 0.84
CA VAL A 155 -8.22 6.50 1.84
C VAL A 155 -9.51 6.45 2.65
N TYR A 156 -10.15 5.28 2.68
CA TYR A 156 -11.42 5.05 3.34
C TYR A 156 -11.36 3.80 4.22
N PRO A 157 -11.34 3.97 5.55
CA PRO A 157 -11.48 2.86 6.50
C PRO A 157 -12.96 2.52 6.70
N PHE A 158 -13.32 1.24 6.75
CA PHE A 158 -14.71 0.87 7.01
C PHE A 158 -14.92 -0.51 7.63
N ILE A 159 -16.14 -0.70 8.13
CA ILE A 159 -16.63 -1.90 8.82
C ILE A 159 -17.92 -2.31 8.10
N LYS A 160 -18.11 -3.61 7.87
CA LYS A 160 -19.37 -4.16 7.39
C LYS A 160 -20.42 -4.18 8.52
N THR A 161 -21.68 -4.00 8.17
CA THR A 161 -22.76 -4.01 9.16
C THR A 161 -23.01 -5.43 9.70
N ARG A 162 -23.66 -5.57 10.86
CA ARG A 162 -24.04 -6.90 11.39
C ARG A 162 -24.90 -7.70 10.42
N ALA A 163 -25.80 -7.03 9.69
CA ALA A 163 -26.63 -7.65 8.67
C ALA A 163 -25.80 -8.32 7.55
N TRP A 164 -24.67 -7.73 7.16
CA TRP A 164 -23.74 -8.34 6.21
C TRP A 164 -23.27 -9.73 6.67
N TYR A 165 -22.95 -9.88 7.95
CA TYR A 165 -22.46 -11.13 8.51
C TYR A 165 -23.54 -12.20 8.70
N GLN A 166 -24.82 -11.82 8.62
CA GLN A 166 -25.93 -12.77 8.64
C GLN A 166 -26.23 -13.36 7.26
N LEU A 167 -25.67 -12.77 6.20
CA LEU A 167 -25.81 -13.28 4.83
C LEU A 167 -24.97 -14.54 4.62
N SER A 168 -25.51 -15.47 3.84
CA SER A 168 -24.75 -16.63 3.35
C SER A 168 -23.54 -16.17 2.51
N LEU A 169 -22.52 -17.02 2.38
CA LEU A 169 -21.38 -16.72 1.53
C LEU A 169 -21.81 -16.46 0.07
N HIS A 170 -22.76 -17.25 -0.44
CA HIS A 170 -23.30 -17.07 -1.80
C HIS A 170 -23.98 -15.70 -1.98
N ALA A 171 -24.80 -15.28 -1.03
CA ALA A 171 -25.44 -13.96 -1.09
C ALA A 171 -24.40 -12.82 -1.06
N ARG A 172 -23.36 -12.94 -0.21
CA ARG A 172 -22.26 -11.96 -0.18
C ARG A 172 -21.46 -11.97 -1.49
N GLN A 173 -21.22 -13.12 -2.09
CA GLN A 173 -20.54 -13.24 -3.38
C GLN A 173 -21.33 -12.49 -4.48
N GLY A 174 -22.64 -12.70 -4.60
CA GLY A 174 -23.46 -11.99 -5.59
C GLY A 174 -23.41 -10.47 -5.44
N ILE A 175 -23.48 -9.97 -4.20
CA ILE A 175 -23.34 -8.51 -3.93
C ILE A 175 -21.94 -8.01 -4.30
N MET A 176 -20.88 -8.80 -4.01
CA MET A 176 -19.52 -8.44 -4.39
C MET A 176 -19.29 -8.48 -5.89
N ASP A 177 -19.93 -9.40 -6.62
CA ASP A 177 -19.87 -9.47 -8.09
C ASP A 177 -20.42 -8.18 -8.70
N GLU A 178 -21.60 -7.73 -8.26
CA GLU A 178 -22.18 -6.45 -8.68
C GLU A 178 -21.28 -5.26 -8.33
N HIS A 179 -20.72 -5.24 -7.12
CA HIS A 179 -19.77 -4.20 -6.69
C HIS A 179 -18.53 -4.14 -7.60
N ILE A 180 -17.96 -5.29 -7.96
CA ILE A 180 -16.80 -5.40 -8.86
C ILE A 180 -17.16 -4.90 -10.26
N GLU A 181 -18.32 -5.28 -10.79
CA GLU A 181 -18.80 -4.83 -12.10
C GLU A 181 -18.98 -3.31 -12.17
N VAL A 182 -19.44 -2.67 -11.09
CA VAL A 182 -19.49 -1.21 -11.01
C VAL A 182 -18.08 -0.61 -11.03
N GLY A 183 -17.15 -1.16 -10.23
CA GLY A 183 -15.76 -0.68 -10.17
C GLY A 183 -15.05 -0.76 -11.52
N ARG A 184 -15.32 -1.79 -12.33
CA ARG A 184 -14.74 -1.97 -13.67
C ARG A 184 -15.06 -0.86 -14.66
N LYS A 185 -16.10 -0.06 -14.40
CA LYS A 185 -16.46 1.09 -15.23
C LYS A 185 -15.48 2.26 -15.07
N TYR A 186 -14.57 2.20 -14.09
CA TYR A 186 -13.61 3.25 -13.75
C TYR A 186 -12.16 2.72 -13.81
N PRO A 187 -11.64 2.34 -14.99
CA PRO A 187 -10.31 1.76 -15.12
C PRO A 187 -9.16 2.73 -14.81
N SER A 188 -9.42 4.05 -14.80
CA SER A 188 -8.46 5.09 -14.39
C SER A 188 -8.20 5.13 -12.88
N VAL A 189 -8.95 4.34 -12.09
CA VAL A 189 -8.84 4.28 -10.63
C VAL A 189 -8.22 2.96 -10.22
N ARG A 190 -7.01 3.01 -9.65
CA ARG A 190 -6.34 1.84 -9.09
C ARG A 190 -6.78 1.61 -7.65
N LEU A 191 -7.23 0.39 -7.36
CA LEU A 191 -7.77 -0.01 -6.06
C LEU A 191 -6.73 -0.80 -5.25
N ASN A 192 -6.53 -0.41 -3.99
CA ASN A 192 -5.73 -1.13 -3.01
C ASN A 192 -6.58 -1.45 -1.79
N THR A 193 -7.03 -2.70 -1.66
CA THR A 193 -7.83 -3.15 -0.49
C THR A 193 -6.97 -3.93 0.48
N THR A 194 -6.98 -3.52 1.75
CA THR A 194 -6.24 -4.15 2.85
C THR A 194 -7.16 -4.44 4.02
N TYR A 195 -6.74 -5.37 4.90
CA TYR A 195 -7.58 -5.95 5.95
C TYR A 195 -7.02 -5.58 7.33
N SER A 196 -7.89 -5.14 8.22
CA SER A 196 -7.56 -4.63 9.56
C SER A 196 -8.19 -5.44 10.70
N PHE A 197 -9.03 -6.43 10.40
CA PHE A 197 -9.68 -7.25 11.43
C PHE A 197 -8.65 -7.87 12.39
N GLY A 198 -8.76 -7.53 13.69
CA GLY A 198 -7.85 -7.98 14.75
C GLY A 198 -6.52 -7.22 14.84
N LEU A 199 -6.30 -6.21 13.98
CA LEU A 199 -5.13 -5.33 14.00
C LEU A 199 -5.49 -3.90 14.42
N ASP A 200 -6.68 -3.43 14.07
CA ASP A 200 -7.16 -2.07 14.28
C ASP A 200 -8.69 -2.08 14.46
N ASP A 201 -9.29 -0.92 14.74
CA ASP A 201 -10.74 -0.77 14.99
C ASP A 201 -11.61 -0.97 13.74
N TYR A 202 -10.99 -0.97 12.55
CA TYR A 202 -11.67 -1.16 11.26
C TYR A 202 -11.49 -2.58 10.72
N GLU A 203 -12.32 -2.97 9.76
CA GLU A 203 -12.22 -4.29 9.12
C GLU A 203 -11.40 -4.23 7.84
N PHE A 204 -11.56 -3.14 7.08
CA PHE A 204 -10.89 -2.91 5.81
C PHE A 204 -10.41 -1.48 5.72
N ILE A 205 -9.26 -1.30 5.09
CA ILE A 205 -8.81 0.01 4.61
C ILE A 205 -8.72 -0.09 3.09
N VAL A 206 -9.46 0.78 2.42
CA VAL A 206 -9.48 0.86 0.96
C VAL A 206 -8.81 2.16 0.54
N ALA A 207 -7.82 2.04 -0.32
CA ALA A 207 -7.12 3.16 -0.92
C ALA A 207 -7.32 3.16 -2.44
N PHE A 208 -7.67 4.31 -2.99
CA PHE A 208 -7.83 4.53 -4.43
C PHE A 208 -6.77 5.51 -4.91
N GLU A 209 -6.09 5.18 -5.99
CA GLU A 209 -5.10 6.05 -6.65
C GLU A 209 -5.64 6.46 -8.02
N THR A 210 -5.57 7.75 -8.36
CA THR A 210 -5.95 8.28 -9.68
C THR A 210 -5.37 9.68 -9.94
N ASP A 211 -5.39 10.11 -11.20
CA ASP A 211 -5.02 11.46 -11.64
C ASP A 211 -6.24 12.34 -11.98
N GLU A 212 -7.45 11.76 -11.95
CA GLU A 212 -8.72 12.40 -12.31
C GLU A 212 -9.51 12.90 -11.08
#